data_AF-K1U729-F1
#
_entry.id   AF-K1U729-F1
#
_cell.length_a   1.000
_cell.length_b   1.000
_cell.length_c   1.000
_cell.angle_alpha   90.00
_cell.angle_beta   90.00
_cell.angle_gamma   90.00
#
_symmetry.space_group_name_H-M   'P 1'
#
loop_
_entity.id
_entity.type
_entity.pdbx_description
1 polymer ?
#
loop_
_entity_poly.entity_id
_entity_poly.type
_entity_poly.pdbx_seq_one_letter_code
_entity_poly.pdbx_strand_id
1 'polypeptide(L)'
;MNKHGIRLISFILALFSFIMIFQNLMNDQQQLPLGTTEQLVLNIAETGTTKEQLISELDNITNKHNATLVKVVIPSDEYKNKKDIIYFGDEKPKSSDIIIDNDNIKWLDSSLEGKLISSKDIGNRPLYGNYAVKGNQNFKQDIENWANDNGITIQWLRKVSFIKSLYYNLVHNGVGNVILTVLLLFISVLLTWFISHSKGRSIRLLSGVDIKKIHIEDTLTLSKMFISSYLISLIAFWV
;
A
#
# COMPACT_ATOMS: atom_id res chain seq x y z
N MET A 1 -38.54 0.62 -8.86
CA MET A 1 -37.27 -0.16 -8.81
C MET A 1 -36.11 0.84 -8.90
N ASN A 2 -35.45 1.21 -7.79
CA ASN A 2 -34.30 2.13 -7.85
C ASN A 2 -33.49 2.24 -6.54
N LYS A 3 -34.13 2.26 -5.36
CA LYS A 3 -33.42 2.44 -4.08
C LYS A 3 -32.55 1.23 -3.69
N HIS A 4 -33.08 0.02 -3.86
CA HIS A 4 -32.34 -1.22 -3.55
C HIS A 4 -31.16 -1.45 -4.49
N GLY A 5 -31.30 -1.11 -5.78
CA GLY A 5 -30.21 -1.18 -6.75
C GLY A 5 -29.06 -0.23 -6.42
N ILE A 6 -29.37 1.04 -6.12
CA ILE A 6 -28.37 2.01 -5.65
C ILE A 6 -27.67 1.48 -4.40
N ARG A 7 -28.42 1.01 -3.41
CA ARG A 7 -27.85 0.49 -2.16
C ARG A 7 -26.91 -0.69 -2.38
N LEU A 8 -27.32 -1.67 -3.18
CA LEU A 8 -26.52 -2.86 -3.45
C LEU A 8 -25.23 -2.50 -4.20
N ILE A 9 -25.33 -1.68 -5.25
CA ILE A 9 -24.17 -1.29 -6.05
C ILE A 9 -23.22 -0.41 -5.23
N SER A 10 -23.74 0.52 -4.43
CA SER A 10 -22.91 1.31 -3.50
C SER A 10 -22.20 0.43 -2.47
N PHE A 11 -22.87 -0.62 -1.98
CA PHE A 11 -22.26 -1.57 -1.05
C PHE A 11 -21.10 -2.31 -1.72
N ILE A 12 -21.31 -2.87 -2.92
CA ILE A 12 -20.26 -3.59 -3.66
C ILE A 12 -19.10 -2.65 -3.98
N LEU A 13 -19.39 -1.42 -4.44
CA LEU A 13 -18.37 -0.42 -4.76
C LEU A 13 -17.51 -0.09 -3.54
N ALA A 14 -18.15 0.14 -2.38
CA ALA A 14 -17.45 0.41 -1.13
C ALA A 14 -16.58 -0.80 -0.71
N LEU A 15 -17.12 -2.01 -0.80
CA LEU A 15 -16.44 -3.23 -0.36
C LEU A 15 -15.15 -3.46 -1.13
N PHE A 16 -15.23 -3.41 -2.46
CA PHE A 16 -14.05 -3.58 -3.30
C PHE A 16 -13.07 -2.43 -3.17
N SER A 17 -13.54 -1.20 -2.89
CA SER A 17 -12.66 -0.07 -2.58
C SER A 17 -11.88 -0.31 -1.28
N PHE A 18 -12.52 -0.84 -0.23
CA PHE A 18 -11.83 -1.20 1.02
C PHE A 18 -10.80 -2.30 0.79
N ILE A 19 -11.16 -3.36 0.06
CA ILE A 19 -10.24 -4.43 -0.31
C ILE A 19 -9.01 -3.87 -1.03
N MET A 20 -9.22 -2.99 -2.01
CA MET A 20 -8.12 -2.37 -2.77
C MET A 20 -7.23 -1.51 -1.88
N ILE A 21 -7.81 -0.68 -1.01
CA ILE A 21 -7.05 0.15 -0.06
C ILE A 21 -6.21 -0.75 0.85
N PHE A 22 -6.80 -1.80 1.41
CA PHE A 22 -6.10 -2.70 2.30
C PHE A 22 -4.98 -3.48 1.62
N GLN A 23 -5.20 -3.98 0.39
CA GLN A 23 -4.15 -4.59 -0.42
C GLN A 23 -2.99 -3.63 -0.70
N ASN A 24 -3.27 -2.35 -0.98
CA ASN A 24 -2.22 -1.36 -1.16
C ASN A 24 -1.46 -1.10 0.15
N LEU A 25 -2.15 -0.98 1.28
CA LEU A 25 -1.51 -0.81 2.59
C LEU A 25 -0.62 -2.02 2.95
N MET A 26 -1.08 -3.24 2.70
CA MET A 26 -0.28 -4.45 2.89
C MET A 26 0.96 -4.45 2.00
N ASN A 27 0.81 -4.11 0.73
CA ASN A 27 1.92 -4.04 -0.20
C ASN A 27 2.93 -2.95 0.20
N ASP A 28 2.44 -1.76 0.57
CA ASP A 28 3.27 -0.65 1.03
C ASP A 28 4.05 -1.04 2.30
N GLN A 29 3.42 -1.70 3.27
CA GLN A 29 4.10 -2.18 4.48
C GLN A 29 5.20 -3.21 4.15
N GLN A 30 4.97 -4.09 3.17
CA GLN A 30 5.97 -5.07 2.74
C GLN A 30 7.10 -4.48 1.89
N GLN A 31 6.84 -3.36 1.20
CA GLN A 31 7.79 -2.68 0.34
C GLN A 31 8.64 -1.64 1.09
N LEU A 32 8.02 -0.92 2.01
CA LEU A 32 8.61 0.16 2.81
C LEU A 32 8.31 -0.05 4.30
N PRO A 33 8.80 -1.15 4.89
CA PRO A 33 8.56 -1.43 6.31
C PRO A 33 9.32 -0.46 7.22
N LEU A 34 8.90 -0.40 8.49
CA LEU A 34 9.61 0.26 9.58
C LEU A 34 9.85 1.75 9.35
N GLY A 35 8.88 2.42 8.72
CA GLY A 35 8.90 3.87 8.47
C GLY A 35 9.95 4.30 7.44
N THR A 36 10.44 3.36 6.63
CA THR A 36 11.29 3.65 5.47
C THR A 36 10.52 4.41 4.40
N THR A 37 11.23 5.18 3.60
CA THR A 37 10.63 6.14 2.67
C THR A 37 11.03 5.91 1.22
N GLU A 38 12.12 5.18 1.00
CA GLU A 38 12.73 4.98 -0.30
C GLU A 38 13.20 3.54 -0.45
N GLN A 39 13.43 3.14 -1.70
CA GLN A 39 13.96 1.82 -2.01
C GLN A 39 15.18 1.93 -2.90
N LEU A 40 16.10 0.99 -2.70
CA LEU A 40 17.20 0.74 -3.63
C LEU A 40 17.24 -0.75 -3.98
N VAL A 41 17.68 -1.04 -5.20
CA VAL A 41 18.00 -2.38 -5.65
C VAL A 41 19.50 -2.53 -5.65
N LEU A 42 20.00 -3.53 -4.95
CA LEU A 42 21.42 -3.85 -4.86
C LEU A 42 21.70 -5.06 -5.74
N ASN A 43 22.53 -4.87 -6.76
CA ASN A 43 22.95 -5.92 -7.68
C ASN A 43 24.41 -6.26 -7.43
N ILE A 44 24.64 -7.46 -6.90
CA ILE A 44 25.98 -7.97 -6.60
C ILE A 44 26.41 -8.83 -7.79
N ALA A 45 27.41 -8.36 -8.55
CA ALA A 45 28.17 -9.19 -9.47
C ALA A 45 29.23 -9.99 -8.68
N GLU A 46 30.05 -10.83 -9.31
CA GLU A 46 31.19 -11.44 -8.62
C GLU A 46 32.10 -10.35 -8.05
N THR A 47 32.07 -10.17 -6.72
CA THR A 47 32.92 -9.21 -5.99
C THR A 47 34.13 -9.94 -5.40
N GLY A 48 35.28 -9.28 -5.36
CA GLY A 48 36.44 -9.77 -4.61
C GLY A 48 36.27 -9.71 -3.08
N THR A 49 35.26 -8.98 -2.61
CA THR A 49 34.95 -8.75 -1.19
C THR A 49 34.05 -9.85 -0.64
N THR A 50 34.28 -10.27 0.61
CA THR A 50 33.45 -11.27 1.29
C THR A 50 32.10 -10.68 1.73
N LYS A 51 31.10 -11.54 1.87
CA LYS A 51 29.75 -11.16 2.29
C LYS A 51 29.74 -10.48 3.66
N GLU A 52 30.52 -11.03 4.59
CA GLU A 52 30.63 -10.55 5.98
C GLU A 52 31.22 -9.15 6.02
N GLN A 53 32.20 -8.87 5.17
CA GLN A 53 32.79 -7.54 5.07
C GLN A 53 31.79 -6.54 4.48
N LEU A 54 31.07 -6.90 3.41
CA LEU A 54 30.00 -6.06 2.84
C LEU A 54 28.91 -5.71 3.87
N ILE A 55 28.51 -6.68 4.69
CA ILE A 55 27.54 -6.47 5.77
C ILE A 55 28.08 -5.51 6.82
N SER A 56 29.30 -5.72 7.30
CA SER A 56 29.95 -4.87 8.30
C SER A 56 30.08 -3.42 7.82
N GLU A 57 30.44 -3.22 6.55
CA GLU A 57 30.52 -1.89 5.94
C GLU A 57 29.13 -1.21 5.86
N LEU A 58 28.08 -1.94 5.46
CA LEU A 58 26.71 -1.43 5.46
C LEU A 58 26.20 -1.09 6.87
N ASP A 59 26.52 -1.92 7.87
CA ASP A 59 26.19 -1.65 9.27
C ASP A 59 26.86 -0.34 9.74
N ASN A 60 28.15 -0.18 9.44
CA ASN A 60 28.91 1.03 9.78
C ASN A 60 28.33 2.29 9.12
N ILE A 61 27.97 2.23 7.84
CA ILE A 61 27.34 3.36 7.14
C ILE A 61 25.97 3.69 7.76
N THR A 62 25.18 2.67 8.09
CA THR A 62 23.85 2.85 8.71
C THR A 62 23.97 3.50 10.08
N ASN A 63 24.89 3.01 10.91
CA ASN A 63 25.19 3.56 12.24
C ASN A 63 25.69 5.01 12.17
N LYS A 64 26.65 5.29 11.26
CA LYS A 64 27.25 6.63 11.09
C LYS A 64 26.20 7.71 10.82
N HIS A 65 25.15 7.38 10.08
CA HIS A 65 24.11 8.33 9.68
C HIS A 65 22.84 8.27 10.52
N ASN A 66 22.78 7.40 11.53
CA ASN A 66 21.55 7.09 12.27
C ASN A 66 20.37 6.82 11.32
N ALA A 67 20.65 6.04 10.27
CA ALA A 67 19.71 5.72 9.21
C ALA A 67 18.98 4.40 9.52
N THR A 68 17.90 4.14 8.80
CA THR A 68 17.24 2.82 8.80
C THR A 68 17.45 2.18 7.44
N LEU A 69 18.17 1.06 7.42
CA LEU A 69 18.37 0.24 6.23
C LEU A 69 17.85 -1.16 6.54
N VAL A 70 16.89 -1.62 5.75
CA VAL A 70 16.26 -2.93 5.96
C VAL A 70 16.05 -3.65 4.65
N LYS A 71 15.99 -4.98 4.73
CA LYS A 71 15.75 -5.89 3.60
C LYS A 71 14.65 -6.86 3.96
N VAL A 72 13.58 -6.87 3.18
CA VAL A 72 12.54 -7.90 3.30
C VAL A 72 12.97 -9.13 2.52
N VAL A 73 12.96 -10.29 3.16
CA VAL A 73 13.44 -11.56 2.59
C VAL A 73 12.44 -12.68 2.86
N ILE A 74 12.33 -13.58 1.90
CA ILE A 74 11.59 -14.83 2.06
C ILE A 74 12.61 -15.89 2.52
N PRO A 75 12.37 -16.58 3.65
CA PRO A 75 13.21 -17.68 4.09
C PRO A 75 13.34 -18.76 3.02
N SER A 76 14.52 -19.35 2.87
CA SER A 76 14.80 -20.32 1.79
C SER A 76 14.19 -21.70 2.03
N ASP A 77 13.84 -21.98 3.28
CA ASP A 77 13.30 -23.23 3.83
C ASP A 77 11.76 -23.27 3.83
N GLU A 78 11.10 -22.12 3.90
CA GLU A 78 9.64 -22.01 3.89
C GLU A 78 9.15 -20.93 2.93
N TYR A 79 8.79 -21.35 1.71
CA TYR A 79 8.34 -20.45 0.65
C TYR A 79 6.92 -19.88 0.85
N LYS A 80 6.14 -20.45 1.77
CA LYS A 80 4.73 -20.08 1.94
C LYS A 80 4.56 -19.25 3.20
N ASN A 81 4.09 -18.03 3.01
CA ASN A 81 3.58 -17.16 4.06
C ASN A 81 4.59 -16.68 5.13
N LYS A 82 5.90 -16.73 4.84
CA LYS A 82 6.93 -16.13 5.71
C LYS A 82 7.69 -15.02 5.01
N LYS A 83 7.82 -13.89 5.69
CA LYS A 83 8.65 -12.75 5.28
C LYS A 83 9.38 -12.19 6.48
N ASP A 84 10.69 -12.38 6.51
CA ASP A 84 11.56 -11.79 7.52
C ASP A 84 11.98 -10.39 7.08
N ILE A 85 12.33 -9.56 8.05
CA ILE A 85 13.01 -8.27 7.81
C ILE A 85 14.41 -8.38 8.40
N ILE A 86 15.43 -8.19 7.57
CA ILE A 86 16.80 -8.01 8.03
C ILE A 86 17.05 -6.52 8.22
N TYR A 87 17.52 -6.10 9.39
CA TYR A 87 17.95 -4.73 9.63
C TYR A 87 19.46 -4.62 9.70
N PHE A 88 20.01 -3.53 9.19
CA PHE A 88 21.43 -3.21 9.21
C PHE A 88 21.72 -2.15 10.26
N GLY A 89 22.92 -2.21 10.85
CA GLY A 89 23.33 -1.40 11.99
C GLY A 89 23.11 -2.07 13.35
N ASP A 90 23.53 -1.38 14.40
CA ASP A 90 23.49 -1.89 15.78
C ASP A 90 22.16 -1.61 16.48
N GLU A 91 21.43 -0.58 16.05
CA GLU A 91 20.14 -0.21 16.65
C GLU A 91 18.97 -0.90 15.94
N LYS A 92 18.13 -1.60 16.72
CA LYS A 92 16.88 -2.14 16.21
C LYS A 92 15.97 -1.00 15.74
N PRO A 93 15.52 -1.00 14.47
CA PRO A 93 14.64 0.04 13.95
C PRO A 93 13.32 0.08 14.71
N LYS A 94 12.89 1.29 15.08
CA LYS A 94 11.61 1.53 15.78
C LYS A 94 10.66 2.26 14.85
N SER A 95 9.45 1.75 14.74
CA SER A 95 8.40 2.39 13.95
C SER A 95 7.01 2.04 14.45
N SER A 96 6.04 2.88 14.14
CA SER A 96 4.62 2.70 14.48
C SER A 96 3.83 1.95 13.39
N ASP A 97 4.43 1.69 12.23
CA ASP A 97 3.79 1.05 11.08
C ASP A 97 3.76 -0.49 11.17
N ILE A 98 4.67 -1.08 11.96
CA ILE A 98 4.78 -2.52 12.18
C ILE A 98 4.93 -2.78 13.67
N ILE A 99 4.14 -3.74 14.18
CA ILE A 99 4.26 -4.20 15.57
C ILE A 99 5.27 -5.35 15.61
N ILE A 100 6.29 -5.21 16.44
CA ILE A 100 7.30 -6.23 16.70
C ILE A 100 7.15 -6.71 18.13
N ASP A 101 6.99 -8.02 18.32
CA ASP A 101 6.75 -8.69 19.60
C ASP A 101 7.73 -9.85 19.76
N ASN A 102 8.73 -9.69 20.65
CA ASN A 102 9.84 -10.63 20.81
C ASN A 102 10.48 -11.04 19.47
N ASP A 103 10.84 -10.04 18.65
CA ASP A 103 11.38 -10.18 17.30
C ASP A 103 10.43 -10.81 16.26
N ASN A 104 9.20 -11.17 16.63
CA ASN A 104 8.18 -11.59 15.67
C ASN A 104 7.44 -10.37 15.11
N ILE A 105 7.30 -10.34 13.79
CA ILE A 105 6.63 -9.28 13.05
C ILE A 105 5.15 -9.62 12.93
N LYS A 106 4.29 -8.71 13.37
CA LYS A 106 2.84 -8.78 13.11
C LYS A 106 2.56 -7.99 11.82
N TRP A 107 2.57 -8.71 10.70
CA TRP A 107 2.20 -8.16 9.40
C TRP A 107 0.72 -7.78 9.37
N LEU A 108 0.36 -6.79 8.53
CA LEU A 108 -1.05 -6.48 8.25
C LEU A 108 -1.78 -7.65 7.58
N ASP A 109 -1.04 -8.44 6.80
CA ASP A 109 -1.52 -9.73 6.32
C ASP A 109 -1.40 -10.74 7.44
N SER A 110 -2.54 -11.11 8.03
CA SER A 110 -2.61 -12.08 9.13
C SER A 110 -2.15 -13.48 8.72
N SER A 111 -2.08 -13.77 7.42
CA SER A 111 -1.52 -15.02 6.93
C SER A 111 0.00 -15.00 6.91
N LEU A 112 0.64 -13.82 6.93
CA LEU A 112 2.09 -13.68 6.92
C LEU A 112 2.68 -13.69 8.32
N GLU A 113 3.69 -14.52 8.49
CA GLU A 113 4.58 -14.51 9.65
C GLU A 113 5.95 -13.95 9.26
N GLY A 114 6.72 -13.52 10.25
CA GLY A 114 8.05 -12.98 9.99
C GLY A 114 8.83 -12.72 11.26
N LYS A 115 10.16 -12.67 11.12
CA LYS A 115 11.05 -12.23 12.20
C LYS A 115 11.88 -11.04 11.79
N LEU A 116 12.16 -10.17 12.75
CA LEU A 116 13.16 -9.12 12.64
C LEU A 116 14.53 -9.71 13.00
N ILE A 117 15.45 -9.71 12.04
CA ILE A 117 16.76 -10.38 12.14
C ILE A 117 17.87 -9.33 11.97
N SER A 118 18.92 -9.40 12.77
CA SER A 118 20.10 -8.55 12.56
C SER A 118 20.83 -8.96 11.28
N SER A 119 21.40 -8.00 10.57
CA SER A 119 22.33 -8.23 9.46
C SER A 119 23.47 -9.20 9.83
N LYS A 120 23.91 -9.19 11.10
CA LYS A 120 24.92 -10.13 11.65
C LYS A 120 24.45 -11.58 11.65
N ASP A 121 23.14 -11.81 11.72
CA ASP A 121 22.49 -13.13 11.74
C ASP A 121 21.84 -13.50 10.40
N ILE A 122 22.23 -12.84 9.30
CA ILE A 122 21.62 -13.03 7.97
C ILE A 122 21.75 -14.47 7.44
N GLY A 123 22.78 -15.21 7.88
CA GLY A 123 23.07 -16.58 7.47
C GLY A 123 23.32 -16.68 5.95
N ASN A 124 22.73 -17.68 5.29
CA ASN A 124 22.92 -17.91 3.85
C ASN A 124 22.02 -17.04 2.95
N ARG A 125 21.17 -16.16 3.51
CA ARG A 125 20.24 -15.33 2.74
C ARG A 125 20.99 -14.36 1.82
N PRO A 126 20.58 -14.16 0.56
CA PRO A 126 21.31 -13.34 -0.39
C PRO A 126 21.32 -11.86 0.00
N LEU A 127 22.43 -11.15 -0.30
CA LEU A 127 22.49 -9.70 -0.15
C LEU A 127 21.89 -8.96 -1.35
N TYR A 128 21.88 -9.51 -2.55
CA TYR A 128 21.29 -8.83 -3.71
C TYR A 128 19.76 -8.68 -3.58
N GLY A 129 19.18 -7.69 -4.26
CA GLY A 129 17.73 -7.44 -4.34
C GLY A 129 17.30 -6.12 -3.71
N ASN A 130 16.02 -6.01 -3.36
CA ASN A 130 15.41 -4.77 -2.88
C ASN A 130 15.71 -4.52 -1.41
N TYR A 131 16.01 -3.26 -1.09
CA TYR A 131 16.19 -2.72 0.24
C TYR A 131 15.27 -1.53 0.42
N ALA A 132 14.81 -1.32 1.65
CA ALA A 132 14.05 -0.15 2.05
C ALA A 132 14.90 0.72 2.98
N VAL A 133 14.82 2.03 2.78
CA VAL A 133 15.73 3.01 3.36
C VAL A 133 15.00 4.21 3.94
N LYS A 134 15.48 4.65 5.10
CA LYS A 134 15.24 5.99 5.66
C LYS A 134 16.60 6.61 6.00
N GLY A 135 17.04 7.58 5.21
CA GLY A 135 18.34 8.23 5.43
C GLY A 135 18.38 9.63 4.81
N ASN A 136 19.36 10.42 5.22
CA ASN A 136 19.63 11.73 4.62
C ASN A 136 20.38 11.57 3.27
N GLN A 137 20.65 12.69 2.58
CA GLN A 137 21.36 12.63 1.30
C GLN A 137 22.81 12.14 1.43
N ASN A 138 23.48 12.42 2.55
CA ASN A 138 24.85 11.97 2.80
C ASN A 138 24.92 10.45 2.95
N PHE A 139 23.91 9.84 3.59
CA PHE A 139 23.77 8.39 3.69
C PHE A 139 23.66 7.74 2.31
N LYS A 140 22.89 8.33 1.39
CA LYS A 140 22.78 7.83 0.02
C LYS A 140 24.12 7.90 -0.72
N GLN A 141 24.81 9.02 -0.59
CA GLN A 141 26.12 9.20 -1.20
C GLN A 141 27.13 8.18 -0.66
N ASP A 142 27.14 7.93 0.65
CA ASP A 142 28.02 6.94 1.26
C ASP A 142 27.69 5.51 0.79
N ILE A 143 26.41 5.15 0.63
CA ILE A 143 26.00 3.86 0.02
C ILE A 143 26.44 3.77 -1.45
N GLU A 144 26.30 4.85 -2.22
CA GLU A 144 26.73 4.90 -3.63
C GLU A 144 28.25 4.72 -3.75
N ASN A 145 29.02 5.42 -2.92
CA ASN A 145 30.47 5.30 -2.89
C ASN A 145 30.88 3.88 -2.49
N TRP A 146 30.30 3.36 -1.40
CA TRP A 146 30.52 1.99 -0.94
C TRP A 146 30.22 0.94 -2.02
N ALA A 147 29.12 1.13 -2.76
CA ALA A 147 28.75 0.21 -3.83
C ALA A 147 29.78 0.27 -4.97
N ASN A 148 30.18 1.47 -5.39
CA ASN A 148 31.19 1.67 -6.43
C ASN A 148 32.55 1.05 -6.05
N ASP A 149 32.99 1.26 -4.80
CA ASP A 149 34.26 0.75 -4.27
C ASP A 149 34.29 -0.78 -4.26
N ASN A 150 33.13 -1.42 -4.08
CA ASN A 150 32.98 -2.87 -4.08
C ASN A 150 32.55 -3.46 -5.43
N GLY A 151 32.45 -2.66 -6.50
CA GLY A 151 31.99 -3.13 -7.82
C GLY A 151 30.51 -3.55 -7.86
N ILE A 152 29.71 -3.05 -6.92
CA ILE A 152 28.27 -3.32 -6.78
C ILE A 152 27.49 -2.24 -7.53
N THR A 153 26.49 -2.67 -8.30
CA THR A 153 25.58 -1.71 -8.95
C THR A 153 24.36 -1.49 -8.08
N ILE A 154 24.05 -0.23 -7.78
CA ILE A 154 22.81 0.15 -7.10
C ILE A 154 21.87 0.92 -8.02
N GLN A 155 20.57 0.71 -7.83
CA GLN A 155 19.53 1.46 -8.51
C GLN A 155 18.51 1.97 -7.49
N TRP A 156 18.44 3.28 -7.30
CA TRP A 156 17.37 3.90 -6.53
C TRP A 156 16.05 3.81 -7.28
N LEU A 157 15.04 3.24 -6.64
CA LEU A 157 13.70 3.16 -7.22
C LEU A 157 13.00 4.50 -7.06
N ARG A 158 12.63 5.09 -8.19
CA ARG A 158 11.88 6.34 -8.20
C ARG A 158 10.49 6.11 -7.65
N LYS A 159 10.08 6.93 -6.68
CA LYS A 159 8.70 6.94 -6.18
C LYS A 159 7.73 7.11 -7.34
N VAL A 160 6.87 6.11 -7.53
CA VAL A 160 5.79 6.18 -8.51
C VAL A 160 4.80 7.24 -8.07
N SER A 161 4.37 8.11 -9.01
CA SER A 161 3.37 9.13 -8.68
C SER A 161 2.04 8.49 -8.27
N PHE A 162 1.33 9.14 -7.35
CA PHE A 162 0.03 8.65 -6.87
C PHE A 162 -0.94 8.31 -8.01
N ILE A 163 -1.06 9.18 -9.01
CA ILE A 163 -1.95 8.97 -10.16
C ILE A 163 -1.53 7.75 -10.99
N LYS A 164 -0.23 7.54 -11.20
CA LYS A 164 0.26 6.38 -11.95
C LYS A 164 0.02 5.08 -11.17
N SER A 165 0.22 5.10 -9.85
CA SER A 165 -0.09 3.98 -8.97
C SER A 165 -1.58 3.67 -8.96
N LEU A 166 -2.45 4.68 -8.85
CA LEU A 166 -3.90 4.52 -8.88
C LEU A 166 -4.37 3.91 -10.21
N TYR A 167 -3.90 4.44 -11.34
CA TYR A 167 -4.19 3.88 -12.65
C TYR A 167 -3.77 2.41 -12.75
N TYR A 168 -2.55 2.10 -12.33
CA TYR A 168 -2.02 0.74 -12.41
C TYR A 168 -2.87 -0.22 -11.56
N ASN A 169 -3.18 0.15 -10.32
CA ASN A 169 -4.02 -0.65 -9.45
C ASN A 169 -5.47 -0.77 -9.93
N LEU A 170 -6.03 0.23 -10.62
CA LEU A 170 -7.40 0.14 -11.15
C LEU A 170 -7.50 -0.71 -12.42
N VAL A 171 -6.50 -0.65 -13.30
CA VAL A 171 -6.59 -1.26 -14.65
C VAL A 171 -5.91 -2.62 -14.72
N HIS A 172 -4.79 -2.81 -14.02
CA HIS A 172 -4.00 -4.05 -14.10
C HIS A 172 -4.32 -5.05 -12.98
N ASN A 173 -5.05 -4.65 -11.93
CA ASN A 173 -5.48 -5.55 -10.87
C ASN A 173 -6.93 -6.00 -11.08
N GLY A 174 -7.24 -7.27 -10.81
CA GLY A 174 -8.59 -7.82 -10.88
C GLY A 174 -9.60 -7.08 -9.99
N VAL A 175 -9.18 -6.67 -8.79
CA VAL A 175 -10.02 -5.85 -7.86
C VAL A 175 -10.36 -4.50 -8.50
N GLY A 176 -9.38 -3.87 -9.16
CA GLY A 176 -9.56 -2.61 -9.87
C GLY A 176 -10.60 -2.70 -10.99
N ASN A 177 -10.53 -3.77 -11.80
CA ASN A 177 -11.50 -4.00 -12.87
C ASN A 177 -12.94 -4.17 -12.35
N VAL A 178 -13.11 -4.82 -11.18
CA VAL A 178 -14.40 -4.90 -10.51
C VAL A 178 -14.88 -3.50 -10.08
N ILE A 179 -14.01 -2.69 -9.47
CA ILE A 179 -14.35 -1.31 -9.09
C ILE A 179 -14.81 -0.51 -10.32
N LEU A 180 -14.08 -0.59 -11.44
CA LEU A 180 -14.44 0.12 -12.67
C LEU A 180 -15.81 -0.32 -13.21
N THR A 181 -16.07 -1.63 -13.24
CA THR A 181 -17.35 -2.17 -13.73
C THR A 181 -18.50 -1.76 -12.82
N VAL A 182 -18.32 -1.87 -11.50
CA VAL A 182 -19.34 -1.49 -10.52
C VAL A 182 -19.56 0.03 -10.54
N LEU A 183 -18.52 0.83 -10.78
CA LEU A 183 -18.64 2.28 -10.97
C LEU A 183 -19.48 2.62 -12.20
N LEU A 184 -19.27 1.94 -13.33
CA LEU A 184 -20.10 2.12 -14.53
C LEU A 184 -21.56 1.75 -14.27
N LEU A 185 -21.79 0.63 -13.58
CA LEU A 185 -23.13 0.23 -13.14
C LEU A 185 -23.76 1.26 -12.19
N PHE A 186 -22.95 1.82 -11.28
CA PHE A 186 -23.40 2.85 -10.35
C PHE A 186 -23.87 4.10 -11.08
N ILE A 187 -23.09 4.58 -12.06
CA ILE A 187 -23.45 5.71 -12.92
C ILE A 187 -24.77 5.42 -13.67
N SER A 188 -24.90 4.24 -14.25
CA SER A 188 -26.12 3.83 -14.98
C SER A 188 -27.36 3.84 -14.09
N VAL A 189 -27.26 3.33 -12.87
CA VAL A 189 -28.38 3.33 -11.91
C VAL A 189 -28.69 4.73 -11.40
N LEU A 190 -27.67 5.58 -11.18
CA LEU A 190 -27.90 6.99 -10.83
C LEU A 190 -28.64 7.74 -11.95
N LEU A 191 -28.23 7.55 -13.21
CA LEU A 191 -28.93 8.13 -14.36
C LEU A 191 -30.39 7.66 -14.43
N THR A 192 -30.62 6.36 -14.24
CA THR A 192 -31.96 5.78 -14.19
C THR A 192 -32.81 6.37 -13.06
N TRP A 193 -32.20 6.63 -11.90
CA TRP A 193 -32.85 7.32 -10.78
C TRP A 193 -33.25 8.75 -11.16
N PHE A 194 -32.34 9.53 -11.74
CA PHE A 194 -32.65 10.89 -12.16
C PHE A 194 -33.74 10.95 -13.22
N ILE A 195 -33.72 10.05 -14.20
CA ILE A 195 -34.76 9.95 -15.25
C ILE A 195 -36.11 9.62 -14.60
N SER A 196 -36.14 8.63 -13.71
CA SER A 196 -37.38 8.20 -13.05
C SER A 196 -38.00 9.29 -12.16
N HIS A 197 -37.19 10.19 -11.60
CA HIS A 197 -37.65 11.28 -10.73
C HIS A 197 -37.77 12.63 -11.47
N SER A 198 -37.50 12.68 -12.78
CA SER A 198 -37.59 13.91 -13.58
C SER A 198 -38.97 14.58 -13.50
N LYS A 199 -40.05 13.81 -13.70
CA LYS A 199 -41.43 14.32 -13.64
C LYS A 199 -41.77 14.94 -12.29
N GLY A 200 -41.35 14.31 -11.19
CA GLY A 200 -41.56 14.84 -9.84
C GLY A 200 -40.84 16.16 -9.61
N ARG A 201 -39.60 16.28 -10.12
CA ARG A 201 -38.82 17.53 -10.07
C ARG A 201 -39.47 18.64 -10.91
N SER A 202 -39.95 18.32 -12.10
CA SER A 202 -40.67 19.28 -12.96
C SER A 202 -41.94 19.81 -12.28
N ILE A 203 -42.75 18.95 -11.67
CA ILE A 203 -43.97 19.38 -10.94
C ILE A 203 -43.61 20.31 -9.78
N ARG A 204 -42.59 19.95 -8.99
CA ARG A 204 -42.13 20.78 -7.86
C ARG A 204 -41.62 22.14 -8.32
N LEU A 205 -40.86 22.17 -9.41
CA LEU A 205 -40.35 23.41 -10.00
C LEU A 205 -41.50 24.31 -10.48
N LEU A 206 -42.49 23.74 -11.20
CA LEU A 206 -43.68 24.47 -11.65
C LEU A 206 -44.55 24.95 -10.48
N SER A 207 -44.50 24.27 -9.34
CA SER A 207 -45.19 24.65 -8.10
C SER A 207 -44.44 25.74 -7.30
N GLY A 208 -43.37 26.31 -7.84
CA GLY A 208 -42.60 27.40 -7.22
C GLY A 208 -41.52 26.96 -6.23
N VAL A 209 -41.17 25.66 -6.18
CA VAL A 209 -40.03 25.20 -5.36
C VAL A 209 -38.72 25.60 -6.02
N ASP A 210 -37.85 26.28 -5.28
CA ASP A 210 -36.52 26.68 -5.76
C ASP A 210 -35.67 25.48 -6.22
N ILE A 211 -34.93 25.69 -7.32
CA ILE A 211 -34.07 24.70 -7.97
C ILE A 211 -33.00 24.20 -6.98
N LYS A 212 -32.41 25.10 -6.19
CA LYS A 212 -31.36 24.70 -5.22
C LYS A 212 -31.92 23.75 -4.17
N LYS A 213 -33.14 23.99 -3.70
CA LYS A 213 -33.80 23.11 -2.73
C LYS A 213 -34.03 21.71 -3.30
N ILE A 214 -34.42 21.61 -4.57
CA ILE A 214 -34.57 20.32 -5.26
C ILE A 214 -33.23 19.57 -5.34
N HIS A 215 -32.16 20.25 -5.76
CA HIS A 215 -30.82 19.64 -5.83
C HIS A 215 -30.32 19.17 -4.47
N ILE A 216 -30.47 19.98 -3.42
CA ILE A 216 -30.05 19.61 -2.06
C ILE A 216 -30.81 18.37 -1.58
N GLU A 217 -32.12 18.32 -1.76
CA GLU A 217 -32.93 17.16 -1.34
C GLU A 217 -32.58 15.89 -2.12
N ASP A 218 -32.34 15.99 -3.43
CA ASP A 218 -31.90 14.87 -4.26
C ASP A 218 -30.53 14.36 -3.80
N THR A 219 -29.56 15.25 -3.62
CA THR A 219 -28.22 14.91 -3.11
C THR A 219 -28.32 14.26 -1.75
N LEU A 220 -29.07 14.83 -0.80
CA LEU A 220 -29.27 14.24 0.53
C LEU A 220 -29.89 12.84 0.46
N THR A 221 -30.84 12.64 -0.45
CA THR A 221 -31.50 11.35 -0.64
C THR A 221 -30.52 10.29 -1.14
N LEU A 222 -29.70 10.63 -2.13
CA LEU A 222 -28.68 9.73 -2.67
C LEU A 222 -27.54 9.49 -1.68
N SER A 223 -27.05 10.54 -1.01
CA SER A 223 -26.00 10.43 0.00
C SER A 223 -26.43 9.55 1.17
N LYS A 224 -27.68 9.65 1.66
CA LYS A 224 -28.19 8.75 2.71
C LYS A 224 -28.13 7.28 2.27
N MET A 225 -28.48 6.98 1.03
CA MET A 225 -28.39 5.60 0.50
C MET A 225 -26.94 5.14 0.43
N PHE A 226 -26.06 5.98 -0.12
CA PHE A 226 -24.63 5.67 -0.24
C PHE A 226 -23.97 5.46 1.13
N ILE A 227 -24.16 6.37 2.08
CA ILE A 227 -23.58 6.30 3.43
C ILE A 227 -24.04 5.05 4.16
N SER A 228 -25.34 4.71 4.07
CA SER A 228 -25.86 3.49 4.71
C SER A 228 -25.18 2.23 4.17
N SER A 229 -25.02 2.14 2.85
CA SER A 229 -24.33 1.01 2.21
C SER A 229 -22.84 0.98 2.51
N TYR A 230 -22.19 2.14 2.57
CA TYR A 230 -20.78 2.27 2.91
C TYR A 230 -20.48 1.78 4.32
N LEU A 231 -21.30 2.19 5.31
CA LEU A 231 -21.15 1.72 6.69
C LEU A 231 -21.36 0.21 6.83
N ILE A 232 -22.37 -0.35 6.14
CA ILE A 232 -22.60 -1.80 6.11
C ILE A 232 -21.42 -2.52 5.47
N SER A 233 -20.88 -1.98 4.37
CA SER A 233 -19.70 -2.52 3.71
C SER A 233 -18.44 -2.47 4.57
N LEU A 234 -18.27 -1.41 5.36
CA LEU A 234 -17.15 -1.31 6.29
C LEU A 234 -17.25 -2.42 7.34
N ILE A 235 -18.43 -2.61 7.94
CA ILE A 235 -18.66 -3.69 8.91
C ILE A 235 -18.39 -5.06 8.26
N ALA A 236 -18.92 -5.30 7.06
CA ALA A 236 -18.72 -6.55 6.33
C ALA A 236 -17.27 -6.80 5.92
N PHE A 237 -16.44 -5.76 5.81
CA PHE A 237 -15.02 -5.91 5.52
C PHE A 237 -14.21 -6.32 6.76
N TRP A 238 -14.63 -5.89 7.95
CA TRP A 238 -13.95 -6.19 9.22
C TRP A 238 -14.37 -7.52 9.85
N VAL A 239 -15.52 -8.08 9.47
CA VAL A 239 -16.03 -9.39 9.92
C VAL A 239 -15.49 -10.49 9.02
#